data_AF-A0A7W4G284-F1
#
_entry.id   AF-A0A7W4G284-F1
#
_cell.length_a   1.000
_cell.length_b   1.000
_cell.length_c   1.000
_cell.angle_alpha   90.00
_cell.angle_beta   90.00
_cell.angle_gamma   90.00
#
_symmetry.space_group_name_H-M   'P 1'
#
loop_
_entity.id
_entity.type
_entity.pdbx_description
1 polymer ?
#
loop_
_entity_poly.entity_id
_entity_poly.type
_entity_poly.pdbx_seq_one_letter_code
_entity_poly.pdbx_strand_id
1 'polypeptide(L)'
;MGTWKTVKLRSHVNEIQKEVLFLEMSRALDSINENMEFCFYHYKEIESLIANHMARNADNNYFQLRFTEDESVKNNEYQFTVACKAHIIALIRTLHSLPDLIAHVIYISLGLNLKNETKIGRKQNIDFKVIKRILENKSEYEKLSAKMDELVTCEEYKYFNRLANNIKHKSNIRPNLTYNLKGKGRNIYEFNFDAFENYPKRPALAFIENEFKREHDLIVCIGNMLNQFIDSRHSF
;
A
#
# COMPACT_ATOMS: atom_id res chain seq x y z
N MET A 1 -2.70 -16.54 -8.05
CA MET A 1 -3.32 -15.23 -7.76
C MET A 1 -4.17 -14.84 -8.96
N GLY A 2 -5.42 -14.41 -8.74
CA GLY A 2 -6.29 -13.97 -9.84
C GLY A 2 -5.83 -12.62 -10.40
N THR A 3 -6.26 -12.28 -11.62
CA THR A 3 -6.01 -10.97 -12.23
C THR A 3 -7.33 -10.21 -12.28
N TRP A 4 -7.32 -8.93 -11.91
CA TRP A 4 -8.49 -8.07 -12.07
C TRP A 4 -8.61 -7.62 -13.54
N LYS A 5 -9.71 -8.00 -14.19
CA LYS A 5 -10.00 -7.61 -15.58
C LYS A 5 -10.57 -6.18 -15.63
N THR A 6 -9.70 -5.17 -15.76
CA THR A 6 -10.08 -3.74 -15.73
C THR A 6 -10.76 -3.24 -17.00
N VAL A 7 -10.51 -3.88 -18.16
CA VAL A 7 -11.10 -3.49 -19.46
C VAL A 7 -12.63 -3.41 -19.38
N LYS A 8 -13.25 -4.40 -18.74
CA LYS A 8 -14.70 -4.48 -18.59
C LYS A 8 -15.27 -3.30 -17.78
N LEU A 9 -14.59 -2.96 -16.68
CA LEU A 9 -14.98 -1.84 -15.84
C LEU A 9 -14.90 -0.51 -16.62
N ARG A 10 -13.87 -0.36 -17.45
CA ARG A 10 -13.70 0.81 -18.33
C ARG A 10 -14.82 0.91 -19.36
N SER A 11 -15.16 -0.19 -20.04
CA SER A 11 -16.28 -0.21 -20.99
C SER A 11 -17.59 0.22 -20.33
N HIS A 12 -17.92 -0.36 -19.18
CA HIS A 12 -19.14 -0.02 -18.45
C HIS A 12 -19.19 1.46 -18.05
N VAL A 13 -18.09 1.99 -17.50
CA VAL A 13 -18.04 3.41 -17.08
C VAL A 13 -18.14 4.35 -18.26
N ASN A 14 -17.55 4.00 -19.41
CA ASN A 14 -17.67 4.78 -20.63
C ASN A 14 -19.12 4.89 -21.13
N GLU A 15 -19.97 3.89 -20.86
CA GLU A 15 -21.39 3.89 -21.23
C GLU A 15 -22.24 4.76 -20.29
N ILE A 16 -21.96 4.71 -18.97
CA ILE A 16 -22.86 5.33 -17.97
C ILE A 16 -22.40 6.70 -17.47
N GLN A 17 -21.14 7.09 -17.71
CA GLN A 17 -20.57 8.34 -17.22
C GLN A 17 -20.22 9.32 -18.35
N LYS A 18 -20.06 10.58 -17.97
CA LYS A 18 -19.42 11.59 -18.82
C LYS A 18 -17.94 11.27 -19.01
N GLU A 19 -17.39 11.60 -20.18
CA GLU A 19 -15.99 11.38 -20.55
C GLU A 19 -15.00 11.81 -19.44
N VAL A 20 -15.20 12.98 -18.83
CA VAL A 20 -14.35 13.47 -17.74
C VAL A 20 -14.28 12.49 -16.56
N LEU A 21 -15.41 11.90 -16.16
CA LEU A 21 -15.47 10.95 -15.05
C LEU A 21 -14.92 9.57 -15.45
N PHE A 22 -15.11 9.18 -16.70
CA PHE A 22 -14.45 7.99 -17.26
C PHE A 22 -12.93 8.12 -17.21
N LEU A 23 -12.38 9.29 -17.59
CA LEU A 23 -10.95 9.56 -17.53
C LEU A 23 -10.42 9.61 -16.10
N GLU A 24 -11.18 10.21 -15.17
CA GLU A 24 -10.82 10.23 -13.73
C GLU A 24 -10.75 8.81 -13.14
N MET A 25 -11.78 8.00 -13.37
CA MET A 25 -11.81 6.60 -12.91
C MET A 25 -10.69 5.77 -13.56
N SER A 26 -10.47 5.97 -14.86
CA SER A 26 -9.41 5.32 -15.62
C SER A 26 -8.02 5.60 -15.04
N ARG A 27 -7.73 6.87 -14.72
CA ARG A 27 -6.47 7.25 -14.06
C ARG A 27 -6.34 6.63 -12.68
N ALA A 28 -7.42 6.59 -11.89
CA ALA A 28 -7.38 5.93 -10.59
C ALA A 28 -7.09 4.43 -10.70
N LEU A 29 -7.65 3.74 -11.71
CA LEU A 29 -7.31 2.35 -12.02
C LEU A 29 -5.84 2.17 -12.41
N ASP A 30 -5.32 3.06 -13.26
CA ASP A 30 -3.92 3.02 -13.67
C ASP A 30 -3.00 3.23 -12.47
N SER A 31 -3.31 4.22 -11.60
CA SER A 31 -2.57 4.46 -10.37
C SER A 31 -2.59 3.30 -9.39
N ILE A 32 -3.66 2.48 -9.34
CA ILE A 32 -3.65 1.25 -8.51
C ILE A 32 -2.57 0.29 -9.02
N ASN A 33 -2.51 0.05 -10.33
CA ASN A 33 -1.51 -0.85 -10.91
C ASN A 33 -0.10 -0.29 -10.76
N GLU A 34 0.10 0.99 -11.10
CA GLU A 34 1.38 1.69 -10.95
C GLU A 34 1.87 1.63 -9.49
N ASN A 35 0.99 1.88 -8.51
CA ASN A 35 1.37 1.83 -7.11
C ASN A 35 1.76 0.41 -6.66
N MET A 36 1.12 -0.64 -7.18
CA MET A 36 1.57 -2.01 -6.93
C MET A 36 2.97 -2.27 -7.51
N GLU A 37 3.23 -1.78 -8.72
CA GLU A 37 4.54 -1.87 -9.36
C GLU A 37 5.60 -1.07 -8.60
N PHE A 38 5.28 0.14 -8.14
CA PHE A 38 6.17 0.97 -7.32
C PHE A 38 6.49 0.32 -5.97
N CYS A 39 5.50 -0.32 -5.32
CA CYS A 39 5.75 -1.09 -4.11
C CYS A 39 6.73 -2.25 -4.37
N PHE A 40 6.53 -3.00 -5.47
CA PHE A 40 7.44 -4.07 -5.87
C PHE A 40 8.83 -3.54 -6.19
N TYR A 41 8.93 -2.45 -6.95
CA TYR A 41 10.18 -1.78 -7.28
C TYR A 41 10.97 -1.41 -6.03
N HIS A 42 10.35 -0.70 -5.09
CA HIS A 42 11.02 -0.30 -3.84
C HIS A 42 11.46 -1.51 -3.00
N TYR A 43 10.67 -2.59 -2.96
CA TYR A 43 11.09 -3.82 -2.29
C TYR A 43 12.34 -4.42 -2.96
N LYS A 44 12.38 -4.47 -4.29
CA LYS A 44 13.54 -4.98 -5.04
C LYS A 44 14.78 -4.11 -4.88
N GLU A 45 14.63 -2.78 -4.83
CA GLU A 45 15.75 -1.88 -4.56
C GLU A 45 16.33 -2.11 -3.17
N ILE A 46 15.50 -2.35 -2.14
CA ILE A 46 15.99 -2.70 -0.80
C ILE A 46 16.81 -3.99 -0.84
N GLU A 47 16.31 -5.03 -1.51
CA GLU A 47 17.03 -6.31 -1.62
C GLU A 47 18.35 -6.15 -2.40
N SER A 48 18.35 -5.35 -3.47
CA SER A 48 19.55 -5.01 -4.24
C SER A 48 20.58 -4.26 -3.40
N LEU A 49 20.14 -3.24 -2.63
CA LEU A 49 20.99 -2.49 -1.72
C LEU A 49 21.64 -3.41 -0.68
N ILE A 50 20.89 -4.33 -0.10
CA ILE A 50 21.41 -5.26 0.90
C ILE A 50 22.37 -6.26 0.27
N ALA A 51 22.06 -6.82 -0.89
CA ALA A 51 22.95 -7.72 -1.62
C ALA A 51 24.28 -7.03 -1.97
N ASN A 52 24.23 -5.80 -2.46
CA ASN A 52 25.42 -4.99 -2.76
C ASN A 52 26.22 -4.67 -1.50
N HIS A 53 25.55 -4.35 -0.39
CA HIS A 53 26.20 -4.12 0.89
C HIS A 53 26.89 -5.37 1.42
N MET A 54 26.26 -6.53 1.27
CA MET A 54 26.82 -7.82 1.66
C MET A 54 28.07 -8.15 0.86
N ALA A 55 28.01 -8.00 -0.46
CA ALA A 55 29.15 -8.30 -1.34
C ALA A 55 30.37 -7.43 -1.02
N ARG A 56 30.16 -6.14 -0.73
CA ARG A 56 31.25 -5.21 -0.35
C ARG A 56 31.87 -5.49 1.01
N ASN A 57 31.15 -6.17 1.89
CA ASN A 57 31.52 -6.40 3.29
C ASN A 57 31.65 -7.89 3.62
N ALA A 58 31.85 -8.75 2.62
CA ALA A 58 31.88 -10.20 2.80
C ALA A 58 32.94 -10.67 3.82
N ASP A 59 34.06 -9.96 3.88
CA ASP A 59 35.19 -10.24 4.78
C ASP A 59 35.17 -9.39 6.07
N ASN A 60 34.22 -8.45 6.19
CA ASN A 60 34.17 -7.51 7.30
C ASN A 60 33.31 -8.04 8.46
N ASN A 61 33.77 -7.79 9.69
CA ASN A 61 32.93 -7.99 10.86
C ASN A 61 31.92 -6.83 10.96
N TYR A 62 30.62 -7.11 10.84
CA TYR A 62 29.55 -6.10 10.98
C TYR A 62 29.58 -5.34 12.31
N PHE A 63 30.19 -5.91 13.35
CA PHE A 63 30.50 -5.19 14.59
C PHE A 63 31.52 -4.07 14.34
N GLN A 64 32.60 -4.34 13.61
CA GLN A 64 33.62 -3.34 13.26
C GLN A 64 33.05 -2.25 12.36
N LEU A 65 32.16 -2.58 11.41
CA LEU A 65 31.48 -1.57 10.58
C LEU A 65 30.69 -0.56 11.42
N ARG A 66 30.10 -1.02 12.53
CA ARG A 66 29.29 -0.15 13.41
C ARG A 66 30.14 0.77 14.30
N PHE A 67 31.33 0.32 14.69
CA PHE A 67 32.19 1.01 15.66
C PHE A 67 33.50 1.56 15.08
N THR A 68 33.69 1.45 13.76
CA THR A 68 34.84 2.03 13.07
C THR A 68 34.93 3.53 13.30
N GLU A 69 36.14 4.08 13.35
CA GLU A 69 36.36 5.52 13.35
C GLU A 69 36.56 6.10 11.94
N ASP A 70 36.79 5.24 10.94
CA ASP A 70 36.99 5.61 9.54
C ASP A 70 35.76 6.34 8.98
N GLU A 71 35.95 7.60 8.60
CA GLU A 71 34.88 8.47 8.10
C GLU A 71 34.30 8.00 6.76
N SER A 72 35.12 7.40 5.89
CA SER A 72 34.66 6.85 4.61
C SER A 72 33.72 5.68 4.84
N VAL A 73 34.09 4.77 5.74
CA VAL A 73 33.23 3.63 6.11
C VAL A 73 31.94 4.12 6.77
N LYS A 74 32.02 5.06 7.73
CA LYS A 74 30.83 5.66 8.36
C LYS A 74 29.89 6.30 7.34
N ASN A 75 30.43 7.05 6.38
CA ASN A 75 29.63 7.70 5.35
C ASN A 75 28.95 6.65 4.45
N ASN A 76 29.66 5.60 4.05
CA ASN A 76 29.08 4.52 3.24
C ASN A 76 27.94 3.79 3.98
N GLU A 77 28.13 3.44 5.26
CA GLU A 77 27.08 2.84 6.12
C GLU A 77 25.87 3.77 6.27
N TYR A 78 26.12 5.07 6.44
CA TYR A 78 25.07 6.08 6.52
C TYR A 78 24.27 6.15 5.22
N GLN A 79 24.92 6.25 4.06
CA GLN A 79 24.24 6.32 2.76
C GLN A 79 23.42 5.05 2.49
N PHE A 80 23.98 3.87 2.76
CA PHE A 80 23.26 2.60 2.65
C PHE A 80 22.00 2.59 3.53
N THR A 81 22.15 2.99 4.80
CA THR A 81 21.04 3.04 5.76
C THR A 81 19.96 4.03 5.32
N VAL A 82 20.36 5.21 4.85
CA VAL A 82 19.43 6.25 4.35
C VAL A 82 18.68 5.77 3.13
N ALA A 83 19.36 5.14 2.16
CA ALA A 83 18.74 4.61 0.96
C ALA A 83 17.67 3.55 1.30
N CYS A 84 17.99 2.58 2.16
CA CYS A 84 17.01 1.58 2.61
C CYS A 84 15.81 2.23 3.32
N LYS A 85 16.05 3.20 4.21
CA LYS A 85 14.99 3.94 4.91
C LYS A 85 14.09 4.70 3.93
N ALA A 86 14.66 5.33 2.92
CA ALA A 86 13.92 6.07 1.89
C ALA A 86 12.97 5.14 1.12
N HIS A 87 13.46 3.99 0.67
CA HIS A 87 12.62 2.99 -0.02
C HIS A 87 11.53 2.41 0.88
N ILE A 88 11.83 2.12 2.15
CA ILE A 88 10.82 1.63 3.11
C ILE A 88 9.70 2.66 3.28
N ILE A 89 10.04 3.94 3.47
CA ILE A 89 9.05 5.01 3.63
C ILE A 89 8.24 5.22 2.36
N ALA A 90 8.88 5.20 1.19
CA ALA A 90 8.20 5.32 -0.10
C ALA A 90 7.19 4.18 -0.28
N LEU A 91 7.60 2.94 0.01
CA LEU A 91 6.73 1.77 -0.07
C LEU A 91 5.49 1.93 0.83
N ILE A 92 5.65 2.34 2.09
CA ILE A 92 4.54 2.58 3.02
C ILE A 92 3.55 3.62 2.46
N ARG A 93 4.07 4.74 1.94
CA ARG A 93 3.23 5.83 1.42
C ARG A 93 2.46 5.42 0.18
N THR A 94 3.11 4.70 -0.72
CA THR A 94 2.49 4.18 -1.93
C THR A 94 1.39 3.18 -1.58
N LEU A 95 1.69 2.21 -0.71
CA LEU A 95 0.73 1.19 -0.28
C LEU A 95 -0.47 1.83 0.45
N HIS A 96 -0.23 2.80 1.33
CA HIS A 96 -1.28 3.47 2.11
C HIS A 96 -2.31 4.24 1.26
N SER A 97 -2.00 4.55 0.00
CA SER A 97 -2.91 5.24 -0.90
C SER A 97 -3.93 4.34 -1.60
N LEU A 98 -3.70 3.02 -1.64
CA LEU A 98 -4.53 2.10 -2.40
C LEU A 98 -6.00 2.03 -1.96
N PRO A 99 -6.33 2.03 -0.65
CA PRO A 99 -7.72 2.03 -0.19
C PRO A 99 -8.53 3.22 -0.74
N ASP A 100 -7.95 4.41 -0.79
CA ASP A 100 -8.64 5.59 -1.31
C ASP A 100 -8.78 5.54 -2.84
N LEU A 101 -7.78 5.02 -3.56
CA LEU A 101 -7.87 4.81 -5.01
C LEU A 101 -9.00 3.83 -5.37
N ILE A 102 -9.09 2.68 -4.70
CA ILE A 102 -10.15 1.71 -4.97
C ILE A 102 -11.53 2.26 -4.60
N ALA A 103 -11.63 3.06 -3.54
CA ALA A 103 -12.87 3.74 -3.18
C ALA A 103 -13.35 4.71 -4.27
N HIS A 104 -12.42 5.45 -4.88
CA HIS A 104 -12.73 6.33 -6.00
C HIS A 104 -13.24 5.56 -7.23
N VAL A 105 -12.59 4.44 -7.55
CA VAL A 105 -13.03 3.54 -8.64
C VAL A 105 -14.43 3.00 -8.37
N ILE A 106 -14.71 2.53 -7.16
CA ILE A 106 -16.04 2.03 -6.77
C ILE A 106 -17.10 3.12 -6.93
N TYR A 107 -16.82 4.33 -6.45
CA TYR A 107 -17.76 5.44 -6.47
C TYR A 107 -18.25 5.79 -7.88
N ILE A 108 -17.32 5.88 -8.83
CA ILE A 108 -17.64 6.21 -10.22
C ILE A 108 -18.25 4.99 -10.93
N SER A 109 -17.67 3.80 -10.74
CA SER A 109 -18.10 2.60 -11.47
C SER A 109 -19.51 2.14 -11.14
N LEU A 110 -19.96 2.32 -9.90
CA LEU A 110 -21.32 1.99 -9.49
C LEU A 110 -22.33 3.12 -9.77
N GLY A 111 -21.90 4.22 -10.38
CA GLY A 111 -22.76 5.37 -10.65
C GLY A 111 -23.27 6.09 -9.39
N LEU A 112 -22.56 6.00 -8.27
CA LEU A 112 -22.99 6.60 -7.00
C LEU A 112 -23.03 8.13 -7.07
N ASN A 113 -22.25 8.72 -7.97
CA ASN A 113 -22.29 10.15 -8.27
C ASN A 113 -23.57 10.60 -9.01
N LEU A 114 -24.32 9.67 -9.60
CA LEU A 114 -25.51 9.97 -10.41
C LEU A 114 -26.80 9.97 -9.57
N LYS A 115 -26.82 9.27 -8.43
CA LYS A 115 -27.99 9.22 -7.55
C LYS A 115 -27.91 10.30 -6.47
N ASN A 116 -28.97 11.09 -6.28
CA ASN A 116 -29.00 12.18 -5.30
C ASN A 116 -28.67 11.72 -3.86
N GLU A 117 -29.11 10.53 -3.49
CA GLU A 117 -28.92 9.92 -2.17
C GLU A 117 -27.47 9.48 -1.87
N THR A 118 -26.66 9.21 -2.90
CA THR A 118 -25.26 8.77 -2.75
C THR A 118 -24.25 9.80 -3.24
N LYS A 119 -24.72 10.90 -3.84
CA LYS A 119 -23.87 11.92 -4.43
C LYS A 119 -23.11 12.69 -3.36
N ILE A 120 -21.79 12.70 -3.48
CA ILE A 120 -20.89 13.47 -2.63
C ILE A 120 -20.72 14.86 -3.25
N GLY A 121 -21.02 15.91 -2.49
CA GLY A 121 -21.04 17.29 -3.00
C GLY A 121 -19.67 17.86 -3.38
N ARG A 122 -18.57 17.32 -2.84
CA ARG A 122 -17.20 17.77 -3.09
C ARG A 122 -16.29 16.58 -3.38
N LYS A 123 -15.56 16.61 -4.50
CA LYS A 123 -14.72 15.49 -4.95
C LYS A 123 -13.65 15.09 -3.94
N GLN A 124 -13.07 16.05 -3.22
CA GLN A 124 -12.06 15.82 -2.18
C GLN A 124 -12.58 15.04 -0.95
N ASN A 125 -13.91 14.86 -0.84
CA ASN A 125 -14.52 14.08 0.23
C ASN A 125 -14.80 12.63 -0.21
N ILE A 126 -14.34 12.23 -1.40
CA ILE A 126 -14.38 10.84 -1.85
C ILE A 126 -13.17 10.15 -1.20
N ASP A 127 -13.42 9.53 -0.05
CA ASP A 127 -12.45 8.70 0.67
C ASP A 127 -13.03 7.32 0.98
N PHE A 128 -12.16 6.40 1.37
CA PHE A 128 -12.54 5.02 1.66
C PHE A 128 -13.70 4.90 2.66
N LYS A 129 -13.67 5.67 3.76
CA LYS A 129 -14.67 5.59 4.84
C LYS A 129 -16.04 6.06 4.35
N VAL A 130 -16.06 7.14 3.58
CA VAL A 130 -17.29 7.69 3.03
C VAL A 130 -17.92 6.69 2.05
N ILE A 131 -17.14 6.12 1.14
CA ILE A 131 -17.65 5.15 0.16
C ILE A 131 -18.15 3.90 0.85
N LYS A 132 -17.39 3.36 1.80
CA LYS A 132 -17.83 2.20 2.59
C LYS A 132 -19.19 2.43 3.24
N ARG A 133 -19.37 3.56 3.94
CA ARG A 133 -20.63 3.90 4.62
C ARG A 133 -21.81 4.03 3.64
N ILE A 134 -21.56 4.53 2.43
CA ILE A 134 -22.60 4.60 1.39
C ILE A 134 -23.05 3.18 0.98
N LEU A 135 -22.11 2.25 0.82
CA LEU A 135 -22.41 0.87 0.45
C LEU A 135 -23.11 0.10 1.58
N GLU A 136 -22.71 0.31 2.83
CA GLU A 136 -23.33 -0.34 4.01
C GLU A 136 -24.84 -0.03 4.14
N ASN A 137 -25.26 1.17 3.71
CA ASN A 137 -26.67 1.57 3.73
C ASN A 137 -27.51 0.95 2.59
N LYS A 138 -26.93 0.04 1.80
CA LYS A 138 -27.57 -0.56 0.62
C LYS A 138 -27.35 -2.07 0.61
N SER A 139 -28.43 -2.83 0.84
CA SER A 139 -28.40 -4.30 0.87
C SER A 139 -27.83 -4.91 -0.42
N GLU A 140 -28.04 -4.27 -1.58
CA GLU A 140 -27.46 -4.69 -2.85
C GLU A 140 -25.92 -4.75 -2.85
N TYR A 141 -25.24 -4.01 -1.96
CA TYR A 141 -23.79 -3.94 -1.89
C TYR A 141 -23.19 -4.60 -0.64
N GLU A 142 -23.97 -5.34 0.15
CA GLU A 142 -23.54 -5.92 1.43
C GLU A 142 -22.23 -6.70 1.33
N LYS A 143 -22.09 -7.56 0.30
CA LYS A 143 -20.87 -8.34 0.07
C LYS A 143 -19.68 -7.45 -0.25
N LEU A 144 -19.88 -6.41 -1.06
CA LEU A 144 -18.81 -5.47 -1.44
C LEU A 144 -18.37 -4.64 -0.24
N SER A 145 -19.31 -4.14 0.56
CA SER A 145 -19.01 -3.38 1.77
C SER A 145 -18.28 -4.23 2.81
N ALA A 146 -18.66 -5.51 2.97
CA ALA A 146 -17.95 -6.44 3.84
C ALA A 146 -16.50 -6.65 3.36
N LYS A 147 -16.29 -6.79 2.04
CA LYS A 147 -14.94 -6.97 1.50
C LYS A 147 -14.07 -5.72 1.61
N MET A 148 -14.67 -4.54 1.46
CA MET A 148 -14.01 -3.29 1.82
C MET A 148 -13.66 -3.27 3.31
N ASP A 149 -14.57 -3.67 4.20
CA ASP A 149 -14.29 -3.70 5.64
C ASP A 149 -13.08 -4.57 5.99
N GLU A 150 -12.94 -5.74 5.36
CA GLU A 150 -11.75 -6.60 5.50
C GLU A 150 -10.43 -5.89 5.13
N LEU A 151 -10.46 -4.92 4.22
CA LEU A 151 -9.27 -4.15 3.83
C LEU A 151 -8.72 -3.35 5.02
N VAL A 152 -9.57 -2.90 5.95
CA VAL A 152 -9.18 -1.92 6.96
C VAL A 152 -9.39 -2.32 8.43
N THR A 153 -10.01 -3.46 8.70
CA THR A 153 -10.39 -3.84 10.07
C THR A 153 -9.40 -4.75 10.80
N CYS A 154 -8.49 -5.41 10.09
CA CYS A 154 -7.48 -6.24 10.75
C CYS A 154 -6.50 -5.39 11.59
N GLU A 155 -5.94 -5.99 12.64
CA GLU A 155 -5.00 -5.31 13.54
C GLU A 155 -3.72 -4.89 12.83
N GLU A 156 -3.27 -5.68 11.84
CA GLU A 156 -2.15 -5.36 10.97
C GLU A 156 -2.37 -4.05 10.22
N TYR A 157 -3.54 -3.87 9.61
CA TYR A 157 -3.88 -2.63 8.91
C TYR A 157 -4.03 -1.46 9.87
N LYS A 158 -4.62 -1.66 11.06
CA LYS A 158 -4.72 -0.57 12.06
C LYS A 158 -3.35 -0.04 12.45
N TYR A 159 -2.38 -0.93 12.67
CA TYR A 159 -0.98 -0.56 12.85
C TYR A 159 -0.44 0.15 11.60
N PHE A 160 -0.61 -0.42 10.41
CA PHE A 160 -0.10 0.11 9.15
C PHE A 160 -0.60 1.53 8.87
N ASN A 161 -1.91 1.72 8.93
CA ASN A 161 -2.58 3.00 8.73
C ASN A 161 -2.13 4.01 9.79
N ARG A 162 -1.92 3.60 11.05
CA ARG A 162 -1.38 4.53 12.05
C ARG A 162 0.06 4.91 11.74
N LEU A 163 0.90 3.95 11.37
CA LEU A 163 2.29 4.17 10.98
C LEU A 163 2.39 5.15 9.81
N ALA A 164 1.63 4.91 8.73
CA ALA A 164 1.61 5.76 7.55
C ALA A 164 1.13 7.18 7.87
N ASN A 165 0.06 7.32 8.66
CA ASN A 165 -0.44 8.63 9.08
C ASN A 165 0.55 9.37 9.99
N ASN A 166 1.28 8.67 10.86
CA ASN A 166 2.30 9.27 11.71
C ASN A 166 3.46 9.81 10.86
N ILE A 167 3.98 8.99 9.93
CA ILE A 167 5.01 9.36 8.95
C ILE A 167 4.59 10.55 8.07
N LYS A 168 3.30 10.67 7.76
CA LYS A 168 2.75 11.74 6.92
C LYS A 168 2.56 13.06 7.66
N HIS A 169 2.08 13.01 8.91
CA HIS A 169 1.54 14.20 9.59
C HIS A 169 2.25 14.61 10.88
N LYS A 170 3.06 13.72 11.48
CA LYS A 170 3.66 13.97 12.81
C LYS A 170 5.18 13.83 12.77
N SER A 171 5.69 12.64 12.54
CA SER A 171 7.13 12.37 12.55
C SER A 171 7.45 11.06 11.82
N ASN A 172 8.67 10.98 11.26
CA ASN A 172 9.15 9.74 10.66
C ASN A 172 9.39 8.70 11.77
N ILE A 173 8.57 7.65 11.83
CA ILE A 173 8.88 6.42 12.59
C ILE A 173 9.95 5.66 11.80
N ARG A 174 11.20 5.76 12.24
CA ARG A 174 12.36 5.35 11.45
C ARG A 174 12.51 3.82 11.49
N PRO A 175 12.67 3.15 10.34
CA PRO A 175 13.12 1.77 10.33
C PRO A 175 14.62 1.74 10.64
N ASN A 176 14.97 1.37 11.86
CA ASN A 176 16.35 1.29 12.31
C ASN A 176 17.00 -0.02 11.87
N LEU A 177 18.18 0.10 11.27
CA LEU A 177 19.01 -1.03 10.89
C LEU A 177 19.80 -1.50 12.12
N THR A 178 19.71 -2.80 12.40
CA THR A 178 20.58 -3.51 13.33
C THR A 178 21.18 -4.74 12.65
N TYR A 179 22.36 -5.15 13.10
CA TYR A 179 23.03 -6.35 12.60
C TYR A 179 22.86 -7.51 13.58
N ASN A 180 22.23 -8.58 13.13
CA ASN A 180 22.17 -9.84 13.86
C ASN A 180 23.44 -10.64 13.58
N LEU A 181 24.41 -10.54 14.50
CA LEU A 181 25.72 -11.19 14.36
C LEU A 181 25.66 -12.72 14.40
N LYS A 182 24.52 -13.31 14.80
CA LYS A 182 24.27 -14.76 14.71
C LYS A 182 23.59 -15.15 13.39
N GLY A 183 23.08 -14.18 12.65
CA GLY A 183 22.47 -14.37 11.34
C GLY A 183 23.49 -14.75 10.27
N LYS A 184 23.00 -15.29 9.15
CA LYS A 184 23.82 -15.57 7.96
C LYS A 184 23.22 -14.91 6.74
N GLY A 185 24.07 -14.40 5.86
CA GLY A 185 23.67 -13.74 4.63
C GLY A 185 22.70 -12.58 4.89
N ARG A 186 21.57 -12.56 4.16
CA ARG A 186 20.53 -11.52 4.25
C ARG A 186 19.94 -11.36 5.65
N ASN A 187 19.92 -12.42 6.44
CA ASN A 187 19.36 -12.44 7.80
C ASN A 187 20.24 -11.70 8.83
N ILE A 188 21.43 -11.25 8.44
CA ILE A 188 22.24 -10.34 9.26
C ILE A 188 21.54 -8.97 9.37
N TYR A 189 20.77 -8.56 8.38
CA TYR A 189 20.21 -7.20 8.28
C TYR A 189 18.79 -7.16 8.81
N GLU A 190 18.60 -6.47 9.93
CA GLU A 190 17.29 -6.33 10.57
C GLU A 190 16.86 -4.86 10.54
N PHE A 191 15.79 -4.58 9.80
CA PHE A 191 15.12 -3.28 9.86
C PHE A 191 13.92 -3.39 10.79
N ASN A 192 13.86 -2.52 11.78
CA ASN A 192 12.77 -2.49 12.74
C ASN A 192 12.20 -1.08 12.88
N PHE A 193 10.87 -0.95 12.85
CA PHE A 193 10.22 0.28 13.28
C PHE A 193 10.36 0.42 14.79
N ASP A 194 10.71 1.62 15.25
CA ASP A 194 10.67 1.96 16.66
C ASP A 194 9.25 1.82 17.22
N ALA A 195 9.15 1.54 18.52
CA ALA A 195 7.88 1.63 19.22
C ALA A 195 7.37 3.09 19.14
N PHE A 196 6.07 3.25 18.96
CA PHE A 196 5.45 4.57 18.87
C PHE A 196 4.02 4.52 19.38
N GLU A 197 3.58 5.59 20.04
CA GLU A 197 2.28 5.63 20.72
C GLU A 197 2.12 4.37 21.61
N ASN A 198 1.10 3.53 21.35
CA ASN A 198 0.85 2.28 22.08
C ASN A 198 1.30 1.03 21.29
N TYR A 199 2.04 1.19 20.20
CA TYR A 199 2.48 0.09 19.34
C TYR A 199 3.93 -0.32 19.63
N PRO A 200 4.21 -1.62 19.76
CA PRO A 200 5.56 -2.10 20.04
C PRO A 200 6.46 -2.02 18.79
N LYS A 201 7.77 -2.16 19.03
CA LYS A 201 8.78 -2.33 17.98
C LYS A 201 8.39 -3.50 17.05
N ARG A 202 8.54 -3.33 15.74
CA ARG A 202 8.15 -4.36 14.75
C ARG A 202 9.17 -4.52 13.62
N PRO A 203 9.43 -5.75 13.13
CA PRO A 203 10.24 -5.97 11.92
C PRO A 203 9.59 -5.29 10.72
N ALA A 204 10.31 -4.38 10.07
CA ALA A 204 9.74 -3.51 9.04
C ALA A 204 9.43 -4.25 7.74
N LEU A 205 10.41 -4.94 7.17
CA LEU A 205 10.29 -5.53 5.83
C LEU A 205 9.28 -6.68 5.78
N ALA A 206 9.35 -7.60 6.73
CA ALA A 206 8.40 -8.72 6.83
C ALA A 206 6.97 -8.23 7.05
N PHE A 207 6.79 -7.19 7.88
CA PHE A 207 5.48 -6.58 8.11
C PHE A 207 4.90 -5.96 6.83
N ILE A 208 5.70 -5.14 6.14
CA ILE A 208 5.29 -4.47 4.90
C ILE A 208 4.97 -5.48 3.80
N GLU A 209 5.79 -6.52 3.65
CA GLU A 209 5.57 -7.54 2.62
C GLU A 209 4.25 -8.28 2.83
N ASN A 210 3.92 -8.63 4.08
CA ASN A 210 2.66 -9.26 4.42
C ASN A 210 1.48 -8.33 4.12
N GLU A 211 1.61 -7.04 4.46
CA GLU A 211 0.57 -6.06 4.21
C GLU A 211 0.35 -5.79 2.71
N PHE A 212 1.45 -5.71 1.94
CA PHE A 212 1.39 -5.60 0.49
C PHE A 212 0.61 -6.77 -0.13
N LYS A 213 0.94 -8.02 0.25
CA LYS A 213 0.24 -9.21 -0.26
C LYS A 213 -1.25 -9.18 0.11
N ARG A 214 -1.56 -8.83 1.36
CA ARG A 214 -2.94 -8.76 1.86
C ARG A 214 -3.76 -7.72 1.11
N GLU A 215 -3.26 -6.48 1.00
CA GLU A 215 -3.97 -5.40 0.28
C GLU A 215 -4.12 -5.73 -1.20
N HIS A 216 -3.08 -6.27 -1.84
CA HIS A 216 -3.14 -6.70 -3.24
C HIS A 216 -4.26 -7.72 -3.48
N ASP A 217 -4.30 -8.79 -2.69
CA ASP A 217 -5.29 -9.85 -2.87
C ASP A 217 -6.72 -9.34 -2.63
N LEU A 218 -6.90 -8.45 -1.64
CA LEU A 218 -8.19 -7.83 -1.37
C LEU A 218 -8.63 -6.86 -2.47
N ILE A 219 -7.73 -6.04 -3.02
CA ILE A 219 -8.03 -5.11 -4.11
C ILE A 219 -8.43 -5.88 -5.37
N VAL A 220 -7.72 -6.94 -5.72
CA VAL A 220 -8.09 -7.82 -6.85
C VAL A 220 -9.46 -8.46 -6.61
N CYS A 221 -9.74 -8.90 -5.37
CA CYS A 221 -11.03 -9.47 -5.02
C CYS A 221 -12.17 -8.45 -5.18
N ILE A 222 -12.01 -7.26 -4.60
CA ILE A 222 -12.97 -6.13 -4.70
C ILE A 222 -13.21 -5.77 -6.18
N GLY A 223 -12.14 -5.66 -6.97
CA GLY A 223 -12.23 -5.35 -8.39
C GLY A 223 -13.01 -6.40 -9.19
N ASN A 224 -12.81 -7.69 -8.89
CA ASN A 224 -13.58 -8.76 -9.52
C ASN A 224 -15.04 -8.79 -9.05
N MET A 225 -15.32 -8.44 -7.79
CA MET A 225 -16.70 -8.29 -7.30
C MET A 225 -17.42 -7.14 -8.02
N LEU A 226 -16.76 -6.00 -8.24
CA LEU A 226 -17.31 -4.91 -9.05
C LEU A 226 -17.70 -5.39 -10.44
N ASN A 227 -16.84 -6.16 -11.10
CA ASN A 227 -17.13 -6.73 -12.41
C ASN A 227 -18.37 -7.65 -12.39
N GLN A 228 -18.61 -8.39 -11.31
CA GLN A 228 -19.79 -9.25 -11.16
C GLN A 228 -21.07 -8.43 -10.94
N PHE A 229 -21.00 -7.37 -10.12
CA PHE A 229 -22.14 -6.47 -9.91
C PHE A 229 -22.59 -5.82 -11.23
N ILE A 230 -21.64 -5.44 -12.08
CA ILE A 230 -21.94 -4.85 -13.38
C ILE A 230 -22.67 -5.86 -14.29
N ASP A 231 -22.26 -7.13 -14.34
CA ASP A 231 -22.97 -8.14 -15.14
C ASP A 231 -24.40 -8.36 -14.69
N SER A 232 -24.60 -8.44 -13.37
CA SER A 232 -25.94 -8.66 -12.80
C SER A 232 -26.92 -7.52 -13.13
N ARG A 233 -26.41 -6.32 -13.41
CA ARG A 233 -27.23 -5.15 -13.78
C ARG A 233 -27.57 -5.07 -15.26
N HIS A 234 -26.76 -5.67 -16.13
CA HIS A 234 -27.01 -5.76 -17.57
C HIS A 234 -27.87 -6.97 -17.96
N SER A 235 -28.23 -7.83 -16.99
CA SER A 235 -29.02 -9.05 -17.20
C SER A 235 -30.53 -8.86 -16.97
N PHE A 236 -31.02 -7.61 -16.98
CA PHE A 236 -32.44 -7.25 -16.83
C PHE A 236 -32.89 -6.31 -17.96
#